data_AF-A0A8I0SL28-F1
#
_entry.id   AF-A0A8I0SL28-F1
#
_cell.length_a   1.000
_cell.length_b   1.000
_cell.length_c   1.000
_cell.angle_alpha   90.00
_cell.angle_beta   90.00
_cell.angle_gamma   90.00
#
_symmetry.space_group_name_H-M   'P 1'
#
loop_
_entity.id
_entity.type
_entity.pdbx_description
1 polymer ?
#
loop_
_entity_poly.entity_id
_entity_poly.type
_entity_poly.pdbx_seq_one_letter_code
_entity_poly.pdbx_strand_id
1 'polypeptide(L)'
;MSATIAFDTYAYVKKLRDAGVDELQAGIQAEALVALVEDRLATKQDMFTLKRDLTAVEASLRRDLADVEASLRRDIKEIDAKIETTRAELKRDIKEIDVKAETRFRELDAKIETSKAETLARMDAKIETSKVDTIKWTAGMFAAQTALILGTMFAMLKMNQPNPQPTGYPSPPTQEMRLPAASIPTHVVPQAR
;
A
#
# COMPACT_ATOMS: atom_id res chain seq x y z
N MET A 1 -51.07 -1.13 67.60
CA MET A 1 -51.63 -1.86 68.76
C MET A 1 -51.15 -3.29 68.63
N SER A 2 -50.11 -3.67 69.39
CA SER A 2 -49.61 -5.06 69.41
C SER A 2 -50.78 -5.99 69.72
N ALA A 3 -51.03 -6.96 68.87
CA ALA A 3 -51.84 -8.11 69.25
C ALA A 3 -50.97 -8.94 70.21
N THR A 4 -51.00 -8.56 71.48
CA THR A 4 -50.41 -9.32 72.59
C THR A 4 -50.89 -10.76 72.45
N ILE A 5 -49.96 -11.71 72.48
CA ILE A 5 -50.32 -13.12 72.62
C ILE A 5 -51.24 -13.16 73.85
N ALA A 6 -52.49 -13.59 73.67
CA ALA A 6 -53.45 -13.63 74.76
C ALA A 6 -53.07 -14.78 75.71
N PHE A 7 -51.92 -14.63 76.37
CA PHE A 7 -51.50 -15.45 77.48
C PHE A 7 -52.31 -14.98 78.67
N ASP A 8 -53.29 -15.79 79.05
CA ASP A 8 -54.12 -15.52 80.21
C ASP A 8 -53.32 -15.78 81.49
N THR A 9 -52.58 -14.76 81.91
CA THR A 9 -51.73 -14.78 83.10
C THR A 9 -52.53 -15.17 84.34
N TYR A 10 -53.79 -14.73 84.46
CA TYR A 10 -54.63 -15.04 85.62
C TYR A 10 -55.05 -16.52 85.64
N ALA A 11 -55.54 -17.05 84.52
CA ALA A 11 -55.89 -18.47 84.41
C ALA A 11 -54.65 -19.37 84.60
N TYR A 12 -53.47 -18.93 84.16
CA TYR A 12 -52.21 -19.63 84.35
C TYR A 12 -51.78 -19.65 85.83
N VAL A 13 -51.76 -18.50 86.50
CA VAL A 13 -51.46 -18.39 87.95
C VAL A 13 -52.44 -19.22 88.78
N LYS A 14 -53.74 -19.15 88.45
CA LYS A 14 -54.78 -19.95 89.13
C LYS A 14 -54.51 -21.45 89.03
N LYS A 15 -54.15 -21.96 87.85
CA LYS A 15 -53.82 -23.38 87.65
C LYS A 15 -52.60 -23.81 88.46
N LEU A 16 -51.56 -22.97 88.53
CA LEU A 16 -50.36 -23.27 89.33
C LEU A 16 -50.68 -23.32 90.82
N ARG A 17 -51.48 -22.38 91.32
CA ARG A 17 -51.94 -22.38 92.72
C ARG A 17 -52.81 -23.58 93.05
N ASP A 18 -53.77 -23.92 92.18
CA ASP A 18 -54.64 -25.08 92.35
C ASP A 18 -53.84 -26.41 92.30
N ALA A 19 -52.64 -26.41 91.71
CA ALA A 19 -51.67 -27.51 91.72
C ALA A 19 -50.68 -27.48 92.91
N GLY A 20 -50.82 -26.53 93.84
CA GLY A 20 -50.02 -26.43 95.06
C GLY A 20 -48.78 -25.53 94.98
N VAL A 21 -48.59 -24.77 93.90
CA VAL A 21 -47.53 -23.76 93.81
C VAL A 21 -47.92 -22.52 94.62
N ASP A 22 -46.98 -21.95 95.36
CA ASP A 22 -47.18 -20.71 96.10
C ASP A 22 -47.59 -19.54 95.18
N GLU A 23 -48.46 -18.66 95.66
CA GLU A 23 -49.05 -17.59 94.84
C GLU A 23 -47.99 -16.59 94.33
N LEU A 24 -46.97 -16.28 95.14
CA LEU A 24 -45.88 -15.40 94.73
C LEU A 24 -45.02 -16.06 93.65
N GLN A 25 -44.74 -17.36 93.80
CA GLN A 25 -43.97 -18.14 92.82
C GLN A 25 -44.73 -18.32 91.51
N ALA A 26 -46.04 -18.58 91.57
CA ALA A 26 -46.90 -18.69 90.39
C ALA A 26 -46.96 -17.37 89.61
N GLY A 27 -47.04 -16.23 90.30
CA GLY A 27 -46.98 -14.90 89.70
C GLY A 27 -45.67 -14.66 88.95
N ILE A 28 -44.52 -14.92 89.60
CA ILE A 28 -43.19 -14.74 88.99
C ILE A 28 -43.03 -15.63 87.75
N GLN A 29 -43.51 -16.89 87.78
CA GLN A 29 -43.45 -17.77 86.61
C GLN A 29 -44.29 -17.24 85.44
N ALA A 30 -45.50 -16.75 85.73
CA ALA A 30 -46.38 -16.20 84.71
C ALA A 30 -45.78 -14.93 84.07
N GLU A 31 -45.19 -14.06 84.88
CA GLU A 31 -44.53 -12.83 84.44
C GLU A 31 -43.29 -13.11 83.59
N ALA A 32 -42.45 -14.07 84.01
CA ALA A 32 -41.29 -14.51 83.23
C ALA A 32 -41.69 -15.13 81.88
N LEU A 33 -42.79 -15.88 81.83
CA LEU A 33 -43.32 -16.45 80.58
C LEU A 33 -43.87 -15.37 79.65
N VAL A 34 -44.60 -14.38 80.16
CA VAL A 34 -45.07 -13.23 79.37
C VAL A 34 -43.88 -12.49 78.77
N ALA A 35 -42.87 -12.16 79.58
CA ALA A 35 -41.67 -11.48 79.11
C ALA A 35 -40.95 -12.26 77.99
N LEU A 36 -40.81 -13.59 78.13
CA LEU A 36 -40.18 -14.43 77.11
C LEU A 36 -41.01 -14.48 75.81
N VAL A 37 -42.33 -14.54 75.94
CA VAL A 37 -43.29 -14.61 74.83
C VAL A 37 -43.34 -13.30 74.07
N GLU A 38 -43.28 -12.16 74.74
CA GLU A 38 -43.27 -10.84 74.09
C GLU A 38 -41.92 -10.48 73.47
N ASP A 39 -40.81 -10.86 74.10
CA ASP A 39 -39.45 -10.52 73.63
C ASP A 39 -38.98 -11.37 72.44
N ARG A 40 -39.35 -12.66 72.39
CA ARG A 40 -38.74 -13.61 71.44
C ARG A 40 -39.64 -14.05 70.30
N LEU A 41 -40.96 -13.81 70.37
CA LEU A 41 -41.88 -14.31 69.34
C LEU A 41 -42.21 -13.21 68.34
N ALA A 42 -41.97 -13.50 67.06
CA ALA A 42 -42.50 -12.69 65.97
C ALA A 42 -44.04 -12.69 66.03
N THR A 43 -44.62 -11.49 65.98
CA THR A 43 -46.06 -11.30 66.04
C THR A 43 -46.69 -11.45 64.65
N LYS A 44 -48.02 -11.60 64.61
CA LYS A 44 -48.77 -11.52 63.35
C LYS A 44 -48.53 -10.20 62.63
N GLN A 45 -48.33 -9.11 63.38
CA GLN A 45 -48.06 -7.80 62.82
C GLN A 45 -46.71 -7.77 62.08
N ASP A 46 -45.67 -8.41 62.62
CA ASP A 46 -44.36 -8.52 61.97
C ASP A 46 -44.48 -9.28 60.65
N MET A 47 -45.28 -10.35 60.63
CA MET A 47 -45.57 -11.10 59.41
C MET A 47 -46.34 -10.28 58.36
N PHE A 48 -47.28 -9.43 58.78
CA PHE A 48 -47.96 -8.50 57.87
C PHE A 48 -47.01 -7.45 57.30
N THR A 49 -46.11 -6.90 58.14
CA THR A 49 -45.07 -5.97 57.70
C THR A 49 -44.15 -6.62 56.67
N LEU A 50 -43.63 -7.81 56.96
CA LEU A 50 -42.79 -8.58 56.04
C LEU A 50 -43.51 -8.89 54.72
N LYS A 51 -44.78 -9.28 54.77
CA LYS A 51 -45.57 -9.55 53.55
C LYS A 51 -45.74 -8.29 52.69
N ARG A 52 -45.99 -7.14 53.34
CA ARG A 52 -46.10 -5.85 52.65
C ARG A 52 -44.77 -5.46 52.01
N ASP A 53 -43.69 -5.58 52.75
CA ASP A 53 -42.35 -5.21 52.27
C ASP A 53 -41.91 -6.14 51.13
N LEU A 54 -42.21 -7.45 51.21
CA LEU A 54 -41.98 -8.40 50.11
C LEU A 54 -42.78 -8.02 48.86
N THR A 55 -44.06 -7.66 49.02
CA THR A 55 -44.90 -7.20 47.90
C THR A 55 -44.34 -5.91 47.27
N ALA A 56 -43.80 -5.00 48.09
CA ALA A 56 -43.17 -3.77 47.62
C ALA A 56 -41.88 -4.04 46.84
N VAL A 57 -41.04 -4.97 47.33
CA VAL A 57 -39.82 -5.40 46.63
C VAL A 57 -40.15 -6.08 45.30
N GLU A 58 -41.14 -6.99 45.28
CA GLU A 58 -41.60 -7.64 44.05
C GLU A 58 -42.09 -6.61 43.02
N ALA A 59 -42.87 -5.63 43.47
CA ALA A 59 -43.32 -4.54 42.60
C ALA A 59 -42.19 -3.63 42.11
N SER A 60 -41.12 -3.44 42.90
CA SER A 60 -39.92 -2.73 42.48
C SER A 60 -39.17 -3.51 41.40
N LEU A 61 -38.87 -4.79 41.66
CA LEU A 61 -38.16 -5.64 40.72
C LEU A 61 -38.89 -5.78 39.37
N ARG A 62 -40.22 -5.85 39.38
CA ARG A 62 -41.01 -5.85 38.15
C ARG A 62 -40.86 -4.56 37.35
N ARG A 63 -40.79 -3.40 38.02
CA ARG A 63 -40.57 -2.11 37.37
C ARG A 63 -39.16 -2.02 36.81
N ASP A 64 -38.15 -2.36 37.61
CA ASP A 64 -36.75 -2.33 37.18
C ASP A 64 -36.53 -3.25 35.97
N LEU A 65 -37.15 -4.44 35.96
CA LEU A 65 -37.08 -5.35 34.81
C LEU A 65 -37.74 -4.76 33.56
N ALA A 66 -38.91 -4.13 33.71
CA ALA A 66 -39.59 -3.48 32.59
C ALA A 66 -38.79 -2.29 32.04
N ASP A 67 -38.14 -1.51 32.92
CA ASP A 67 -37.29 -0.39 32.53
C ASP A 67 -36.02 -0.87 31.80
N VAL A 68 -35.39 -1.95 32.27
CA VAL A 68 -34.25 -2.58 31.59
C VAL A 68 -34.67 -3.13 30.23
N GLU A 69 -35.81 -3.82 30.13
CA GLU A 69 -36.33 -4.32 28.85
C GLU A 69 -36.59 -3.17 27.87
N ALA A 70 -37.22 -2.09 28.34
CA ALA A 70 -37.48 -0.91 27.53
C ALA A 70 -36.18 -0.20 27.09
N SER A 71 -35.17 -0.15 27.95
CA SER A 71 -33.84 0.37 27.59
C SER A 71 -33.19 -0.49 26.51
N LEU A 72 -33.11 -1.80 26.71
CA LEU A 72 -32.51 -2.72 25.73
C LEU A 72 -33.23 -2.67 24.38
N ARG A 73 -34.56 -2.57 24.37
CA ARG A 73 -35.34 -2.40 23.13
C ARG A 73 -35.02 -1.08 22.41
N ARG A 74 -34.73 0.00 23.13
CA ARG A 74 -34.30 1.27 22.53
C ARG A 74 -32.89 1.16 21.97
N ASP A 75 -31.97 0.59 22.73
CA ASP A 75 -30.57 0.42 22.31
C ASP A 75 -30.47 -0.46 21.05
N ILE A 76 -31.24 -1.56 20.98
CA ILE A 76 -31.32 -2.40 19.78
C ILE A 76 -31.78 -1.59 18.57
N LYS A 77 -32.85 -0.80 18.70
CA LYS A 77 -33.34 0.05 17.60
C LYS A 77 -32.33 1.11 17.17
N GLU A 78 -31.61 1.69 18.12
CA GLU A 78 -30.56 2.67 17.83
C GLU A 78 -29.40 2.02 17.07
N ILE A 79 -28.98 0.82 17.49
CA ILE A 79 -27.94 0.04 16.80
C ILE A 79 -28.39 -0.33 15.38
N ASP A 80 -29.62 -0.81 15.19
CA ASP A 80 -30.17 -1.11 13.86
C ASP A 80 -30.14 0.13 12.94
N ALA A 81 -30.51 1.31 13.47
CA ALA A 81 -30.47 2.56 12.72
C ALA A 81 -29.03 2.98 12.36
N LYS A 82 -28.07 2.80 13.27
CA LYS A 82 -26.65 3.06 13.02
C LYS A 82 -26.10 2.11 11.95
N ILE A 83 -26.45 0.82 12.02
CA ILE A 83 -26.05 -0.19 11.03
C ILE A 83 -26.54 0.20 9.64
N GLU A 84 -27.82 0.58 9.49
CA GLU A 84 -28.36 0.98 8.19
C GLU A 84 -27.73 2.28 7.67
N THR A 85 -27.41 3.23 8.56
CA THR A 85 -26.71 4.46 8.20
C THR A 85 -25.30 4.16 7.67
N THR A 86 -24.50 3.41 8.42
CA THR A 86 -23.14 3.01 8.01
C THR A 86 -23.17 2.18 6.72
N ARG A 87 -24.15 1.29 6.55
CA ARG A 87 -24.34 0.53 5.31
C ARG A 87 -24.64 1.44 4.12
N ALA A 88 -25.47 2.47 4.30
CA ALA A 88 -25.79 3.43 3.26
C ALA A 88 -24.57 4.29 2.88
N GLU A 89 -23.76 4.70 3.86
CA GLU A 89 -22.49 5.42 3.65
C GLU A 89 -21.49 4.57 2.86
N LEU A 90 -21.21 3.34 3.32
CA LEU A 90 -20.34 2.39 2.62
C LEU A 90 -20.78 2.17 1.16
N LYS A 91 -22.09 2.06 0.92
CA LYS A 91 -22.64 1.92 -0.43
C LYS A 91 -22.40 3.16 -1.30
N ARG A 92 -22.43 4.37 -0.73
CA ARG A 92 -22.09 5.61 -1.45
C ARG A 92 -20.60 5.66 -1.75
N ASP A 93 -19.75 5.35 -0.77
CA ASP A 93 -18.30 5.37 -0.93
C ASP A 93 -17.84 4.39 -2.01
N ILE A 94 -18.41 3.17 -2.04
CA ILE A 94 -18.12 2.18 -3.08
C ILE A 94 -18.49 2.73 -4.47
N LYS A 95 -19.66 3.37 -4.61
CA LYS A 95 -20.05 3.99 -5.89
C LYS A 95 -19.15 5.16 -6.28
N GLU A 96 -18.71 5.96 -5.32
CA GLU A 96 -17.80 7.07 -5.58
C GLU A 96 -16.43 6.55 -6.05
N ILE A 97 -15.91 5.50 -5.41
CA ILE A 97 -14.67 4.85 -5.82
C ILE A 97 -14.79 4.27 -7.24
N ASP A 98 -15.92 3.64 -7.57
CA ASP A 98 -16.18 3.09 -8.91
C ASP A 98 -16.14 4.18 -10.00
N VAL A 99 -16.82 5.31 -9.76
CA VAL A 99 -16.79 6.48 -10.67
C VAL A 99 -15.39 7.08 -10.78
N LYS A 100 -14.66 7.19 -9.67
CA LYS A 100 -13.27 7.71 -9.66
C LYS A 100 -12.33 6.78 -10.43
N ALA A 101 -12.48 5.47 -10.27
CA ALA A 101 -11.68 4.48 -10.98
C ALA A 101 -11.91 4.57 -12.49
N GLU A 102 -13.17 4.58 -12.93
CA GLU A 102 -13.53 4.74 -14.34
C GLU A 102 -12.97 6.05 -14.92
N THR A 103 -13.05 7.15 -14.17
CA THR A 103 -12.49 8.44 -14.60
C THR A 103 -10.97 8.39 -14.75
N ARG A 104 -10.26 7.76 -13.79
CA ARG A 104 -8.80 7.62 -13.84
C ARG A 104 -8.35 6.71 -14.98
N PHE A 105 -9.09 5.65 -15.28
CA PHE A 105 -8.78 4.79 -16.43
C PHE A 105 -8.90 5.56 -17.75
N ARG A 106 -9.98 6.33 -17.95
CA ARG A 106 -10.12 7.19 -19.13
C ARG A 106 -9.02 8.24 -19.24
N GLU A 107 -8.62 8.84 -18.12
CA GLU A 107 -7.51 9.80 -18.08
C GLU A 107 -6.18 9.14 -18.49
N LEU A 108 -5.92 7.91 -18.02
CA LEU A 108 -4.74 7.14 -18.40
C LEU A 108 -4.75 6.77 -19.88
N ASP A 109 -5.87 6.30 -20.42
CA ASP A 109 -6.01 5.98 -21.85
C ASP A 109 -5.73 7.21 -22.72
N ALA A 110 -6.30 8.37 -22.37
CA ALA A 110 -6.06 9.62 -23.08
C ALA A 110 -4.58 10.05 -23.02
N LYS A 111 -3.93 9.89 -21.86
CA LYS A 111 -2.48 10.18 -21.71
C LYS A 111 -1.62 9.23 -22.54
N ILE A 112 -1.98 7.95 -22.61
CA ILE A 112 -1.26 6.96 -23.42
C ILE A 112 -1.36 7.31 -24.90
N GLU A 113 -2.56 7.60 -25.41
CA GLU A 113 -2.74 7.99 -26.82
C GLU A 113 -1.99 9.29 -27.16
N THR A 114 -2.02 10.28 -26.25
CA THR A 114 -1.26 11.52 -26.41
C THR A 114 0.25 11.25 -26.47
N SER A 115 0.78 10.49 -25.51
CA SER A 115 2.21 10.15 -25.45
C SER A 115 2.67 9.35 -26.68
N LYS A 116 1.84 8.44 -27.17
CA LYS A 116 2.07 7.69 -28.41
C LYS A 116 2.12 8.62 -29.63
N ALA A 117 1.16 9.53 -29.76
CA ALA A 117 1.14 10.51 -30.85
C ALA A 117 2.38 11.42 -30.83
N GLU A 118 2.77 11.90 -29.64
CA GLU A 118 4.00 12.70 -29.47
C GLU A 118 5.26 11.91 -29.85
N THR A 119 5.33 10.63 -29.46
CA THR A 119 6.47 9.76 -29.78
C THR A 119 6.58 9.53 -31.28
N LEU A 120 5.46 9.25 -31.97
CA LEU A 120 5.42 9.10 -33.42
C LEU A 120 5.87 10.39 -34.12
N ALA A 121 5.32 11.54 -33.74
CA ALA A 121 5.68 12.83 -34.32
C ALA A 121 7.18 13.15 -34.12
N ARG A 122 7.75 12.84 -32.95
CA ARG A 122 9.18 12.99 -32.68
C ARG A 122 10.03 12.06 -33.56
N MET A 123 9.57 10.84 -33.82
CA MET A 123 10.28 9.91 -34.72
C MET A 123 10.25 10.41 -36.16
N ASP A 124 9.10 10.85 -36.67
CA ASP A 124 8.97 11.40 -38.02
C ASP A 124 9.90 12.62 -38.22
N ALA A 125 9.92 13.55 -37.25
CA ALA A 125 10.80 14.72 -37.30
C ALA A 125 12.30 14.34 -37.32
N LYS A 126 12.70 13.32 -36.55
CA LYS A 126 14.07 12.81 -36.56
C LYS A 126 14.42 12.13 -37.88
N ILE A 127 13.48 11.39 -38.48
CA ILE A 127 13.65 10.75 -39.79
C ILE A 127 13.86 11.83 -40.86
N GLU A 128 13.02 12.86 -40.90
CA GLU A 128 13.18 13.96 -41.87
C GLU A 128 14.51 14.71 -41.70
N THR A 129 14.90 14.98 -40.45
CA THR A 129 16.21 15.59 -40.17
C THR A 129 17.36 14.70 -40.65
N SER A 130 17.30 13.40 -40.34
CA SER A 130 18.33 12.42 -40.74
C SER A 130 18.40 12.24 -42.26
N LYS A 131 17.27 12.29 -42.98
CA LYS A 131 17.25 12.31 -44.45
C LYS A 131 18.00 13.52 -45.02
N VAL A 132 17.71 14.72 -44.49
CA VAL A 132 18.38 15.97 -44.91
C VAL A 132 19.88 15.90 -44.64
N ASP A 133 20.29 15.42 -43.46
CA ASP A 133 21.70 15.30 -43.10
C ASP A 133 22.41 14.27 -43.98
N THR A 134 21.75 13.16 -44.32
CA THR A 134 22.28 12.16 -45.25
C THR A 134 22.49 12.75 -46.65
N ILE A 135 21.54 13.55 -47.16
CA ILE A 135 21.68 14.26 -48.45
C ILE A 135 22.86 15.24 -48.41
N LYS A 136 22.98 16.05 -47.35
CA LYS A 136 24.10 16.99 -47.21
C LYS A 136 25.45 16.27 -47.20
N TRP A 137 25.56 15.18 -46.44
CA TRP A 137 26.81 14.42 -46.33
C TRP A 137 27.18 13.73 -47.66
N THR A 138 26.20 13.10 -48.33
CA THR A 138 26.43 12.47 -49.65
C THR A 138 26.81 13.49 -50.72
N ALA A 139 26.16 14.64 -50.78
CA ALA A 139 26.53 15.73 -51.70
C ALA A 139 27.96 16.23 -51.46
N GLY A 140 28.36 16.40 -50.18
CA GLY A 140 29.72 16.77 -49.82
C GLY A 140 30.76 15.75 -50.29
N MET A 141 30.48 14.44 -50.13
CA MET A 141 31.36 13.39 -50.64
C MET A 141 31.46 13.38 -52.17
N PHE A 142 30.34 13.54 -52.90
CA PHE A 142 30.35 13.62 -54.36
C PHE A 142 31.21 14.80 -54.85
N ALA A 143 31.11 15.96 -54.19
CA ALA A 143 31.94 17.11 -54.51
C ALA A 143 33.44 16.81 -54.30
N ALA A 144 33.79 16.18 -53.17
CA ALA A 144 35.17 15.79 -52.87
C ALA A 144 35.73 14.76 -53.87
N GLN A 145 34.95 13.72 -54.21
CA GLN A 145 35.32 12.73 -55.22
C GLN A 145 35.52 13.36 -56.60
N THR A 146 34.64 14.28 -56.99
CA THR A 146 34.75 14.99 -58.27
C THR A 146 36.02 15.84 -58.33
N ALA A 147 36.32 16.57 -57.26
CA ALA A 147 37.54 17.36 -57.15
C ALA A 147 38.81 16.49 -57.23
N LEU A 148 38.79 15.32 -56.57
CA LEU A 148 39.89 14.35 -56.64
C LEU A 148 40.10 13.84 -58.08
N ILE A 149 39.03 13.42 -58.76
CA ILE A 149 39.10 12.93 -60.15
C ILE A 149 39.64 14.03 -61.07
N LEU A 150 39.09 15.23 -61.02
CA LEU A 150 39.57 16.36 -61.81
C LEU A 150 41.04 16.70 -61.52
N GLY A 151 41.45 16.66 -60.25
CA GLY A 151 42.84 16.87 -59.84
C GLY A 151 43.78 15.82 -60.43
N THR A 152 43.42 14.54 -60.37
CA THR A 152 44.22 13.46 -60.98
C THR A 152 44.28 13.58 -62.52
N MET A 153 43.17 13.95 -63.16
CA MET A 153 43.11 14.13 -64.62
C MET A 153 43.97 15.33 -65.08
N PHE A 154 43.94 16.44 -64.33
CA PHE A 154 44.82 17.58 -64.57
C PHE A 154 46.31 17.23 -64.41
N ALA A 155 46.64 16.45 -63.37
CA ALA A 155 48.00 15.96 -63.17
C ALA A 155 48.47 15.08 -64.34
N MET A 156 47.62 14.17 -64.85
CA MET A 156 47.93 13.37 -66.04
C MET A 156 48.14 14.23 -67.29
N LEU A 157 47.30 15.24 -67.53
CA LEU A 157 47.46 16.18 -68.65
C LEU A 157 48.80 16.91 -68.59
N LYS A 158 49.23 17.33 -67.39
CA LYS A 158 50.55 17.95 -67.17
C LYS A 158 51.71 16.99 -67.45
N MET A 159 51.58 15.71 -67.09
CA MET A 159 52.62 14.70 -67.34
C MET A 159 52.73 14.27 -68.81
N ASN A 160 51.67 14.46 -69.62
CA ASN A 160 51.65 14.16 -71.05
C ASN A 160 52.04 15.36 -71.94
N GLN A 161 52.50 16.47 -71.35
CA GLN A 161 53.13 17.54 -72.13
C GLN A 161 54.57 17.13 -72.45
N PRO A 162 55.01 17.23 -73.72
CA PRO A 162 56.37 16.87 -74.09
C PRO A 162 57.36 17.72 -73.28
N ASN A 163 58.28 17.06 -72.58
CA ASN A 163 59.37 17.69 -71.85
C ASN A 163 60.05 18.73 -72.77
N PRO A 164 60.31 19.98 -72.33
CA PRO A 164 61.11 20.89 -73.13
C PRO A 164 62.41 20.19 -73.53
N GLN A 165 62.64 20.08 -74.84
CA GLN A 165 63.86 19.51 -75.41
C GLN A 165 65.07 20.19 -74.76
N PRO A 166 66.02 19.46 -74.16
CA PRO A 166 67.29 20.05 -73.77
C PRO A 166 67.99 20.51 -75.04
N THR A 167 67.98 21.82 -75.31
CA THR A 167 68.84 22.43 -76.32
C THR A 167 70.28 22.33 -75.81
N GLY A 168 70.95 21.24 -76.18
CA GLY A 168 72.38 21.06 -75.97
C GLY A 168 72.73 19.79 -75.20
N TYR A 169 72.95 18.70 -75.94
CA TYR A 169 73.93 17.70 -75.50
C TYR A 169 75.32 18.21 -75.92
N PRO A 170 76.28 18.40 -75.00
CA PRO A 170 77.67 18.52 -75.37
C PRO A 170 78.15 17.17 -75.94
N SER A 171 78.78 17.22 -77.12
CA SER A 171 79.30 16.07 -77.87
C SER A 171 80.41 15.32 -77.12
N PRO A 172 80.40 13.98 -77.11
CA PRO A 172 81.65 13.20 -77.01
C PRO A 172 81.84 12.32 -78.26
N PRO A 173 83.04 11.79 -78.58
CA PRO A 173 84.41 12.21 -78.27
C PRO A 173 85.32 12.20 -79.52
N THR A 174 86.48 12.88 -79.52
CA THR A 174 87.53 12.59 -80.51
C THR A 174 88.49 11.56 -79.92
N GLN A 175 88.26 10.27 -80.18
CA GLN A 175 89.26 9.23 -79.95
C GLN A 175 90.01 9.01 -81.26
N GLU A 176 91.25 9.51 -81.29
CA GLU A 176 92.16 9.35 -82.43
C GLU A 176 92.41 7.87 -82.73
N MET A 177 92.33 7.55 -84.01
CA MET A 177 92.65 6.26 -84.58
C MET A 177 94.18 6.10 -84.64
N ARG A 178 94.78 5.25 -83.79
CA ARG A 178 96.09 4.65 -84.06
C ARG A 178 96.16 3.19 -83.58
N LEU A 179 96.29 2.31 -84.57
CA LEU A 179 96.49 0.86 -84.47
C LEU A 179 97.82 0.51 -83.77
N PRO A 180 97.93 -0.70 -83.21
CA PRO A 180 98.73 -1.69 -83.94
C PRO A 180 98.09 -3.08 -84.03
N ALA A 181 98.59 -3.80 -85.04
CA ALA A 181 98.13 -5.07 -85.54
C ALA A 181 98.42 -6.29 -84.63
N ALA A 182 97.56 -7.29 -84.80
CA ALA A 182 97.77 -8.74 -84.81
C ALA A 182 99.06 -9.34 -84.21
N SER A 183 98.90 -10.29 -83.26
CA SER A 183 99.43 -11.68 -83.26
C SER A 183 99.10 -12.32 -81.88
N ILE A 184 98.23 -13.35 -81.75
CA ILE A 184 98.43 -14.80 -82.03
C ILE A 184 99.50 -15.41 -81.08
N PRO A 185 99.39 -16.65 -80.52
CA PRO A 185 98.25 -17.44 -80.01
C PRO A 185 98.58 -18.27 -78.72
N THR A 186 97.64 -19.13 -78.33
CA THR A 186 97.81 -20.46 -77.66
C THR A 186 98.37 -20.57 -76.23
N HIS A 187 97.52 -21.21 -75.40
CA HIS A 187 97.79 -22.38 -74.53
C HIS A 187 99.09 -22.42 -73.71
N VAL A 188 98.95 -22.62 -72.38
CA VAL A 188 99.31 -23.85 -71.64
C VAL A 188 99.02 -23.63 -70.13
N VAL A 189 98.10 -24.43 -69.58
CA VAL A 189 98.11 -25.26 -68.34
C VAL A 189 99.29 -25.04 -67.33
N PRO A 190 99.28 -25.55 -66.08
CA PRO A 190 98.42 -25.41 -64.89
C PRO A 190 99.22 -25.00 -63.60
N GLN A 191 98.58 -25.14 -62.42
CA GLN A 191 99.15 -25.41 -61.08
C GLN A 191 99.88 -24.25 -60.36
N ALA A 192 99.39 -23.79 -59.22
CA ALA A 192 99.36 -24.39 -57.87
C ALA A 192 100.49 -23.84 -56.98
N ARG A 193 100.14 -22.92 -56.08
CA ARG A 193 100.33 -23.02 -54.62
C ARG A 193 99.74 -21.81 -53.94
#